data_AF-A0A933AXI1-F1
#
_entry.id   AF-A0A933AXI1-F1
#
_cell.length_a   1.000
_cell.length_b   1.000
_cell.length_c   1.000
_cell.angle_alpha   90.00
_cell.angle_beta   90.00
_cell.angle_gamma   90.00
#
_symmetry.space_group_name_H-M   'P 1'
#
loop_
_entity.id
_entity.type
_entity.pdbx_description
1 polymer ?
#
loop_
_entity_poly.entity_id
_entity_poly.type
_entity_poly.pdbx_seq_one_letter_code
_entity_poly.pdbx_strand_id
1 'polypeptide(L)'
;MNRPEKTAVFFLDPPYTAGGKRAGRRLYTHSELDHEELFRIASALAGDFLMTYDDAPELHELAARYGFDTETISMKNTHHAKMTELLIGRCLDWVRPPAYLTDRKP
;
A
#
# COMPACT_ATOMS: atom_id res chain seq x y z
N MET A 1 0.04 -3.77 32.20
CA MET A 1 0.98 -4.54 31.37
C MET A 1 0.31 -4.75 30.03
N ASN A 2 0.73 -4.00 29.01
CA ASN A 2 0.07 -3.97 27.69
C ASN A 2 0.36 -5.29 26.96
N ARG A 3 -0.69 -6.04 26.60
CA ARG A 3 -0.58 -7.31 25.88
C ARG A 3 -0.26 -6.97 24.41
N PRO A 4 0.73 -7.60 23.75
CA PRO A 4 1.13 -7.21 22.41
C PRO A 4 -0.06 -7.30 21.45
N GLU A 5 -0.23 -6.23 20.67
CA GLU A 5 -1.25 -5.90 19.66
C GLU A 5 -1.31 -6.91 18.48
N LYS A 6 -1.19 -8.23 18.72
CA LYS A 6 -1.26 -9.27 17.68
C LYS A 6 -2.66 -9.42 17.07
N THR A 7 -3.68 -8.81 17.67
CA THR A 7 -5.08 -8.85 17.18
C THR A 7 -5.50 -7.58 16.46
N ALA A 8 -4.66 -6.54 16.45
CA ALA A 8 -4.95 -5.31 15.73
C ALA A 8 -4.41 -5.40 14.30
N VAL A 9 -5.16 -4.83 13.36
CA VAL A 9 -4.73 -4.62 11.98
C VAL A 9 -4.67 -3.12 11.74
N PHE A 10 -3.54 -2.63 11.24
CA PHE A 10 -3.30 -1.22 10.99
C PHE A 10 -3.66 -0.90 9.53
N PHE A 11 -4.49 0.12 9.33
CA PHE A 11 -4.74 0.68 8.00
C PHE A 11 -3.97 1.99 7.86
N LEU A 12 -3.10 2.07 6.86
CA LEU A 12 -2.15 3.17 6.66
C LEU A 12 -2.42 3.84 5.30
N ASP A 13 -2.99 5.04 5.33
CA ASP A 13 -3.36 5.81 4.14
C ASP A 13 -2.64 7.18 4.15
N PRO A 14 -1.33 7.20 3.84
CA PRO A 14 -0.52 8.41 3.96
C PRO A 14 -0.82 9.43 2.84
N PRO A 15 -0.73 10.75 3.09
CA PRO A 15 -0.92 11.76 2.06
C PRO A 15 0.18 11.70 0.99
N TYR A 16 -0.20 11.51 -0.28
CA TYR A 16 0.69 11.14 -1.39
C TYR A 16 1.65 12.23 -1.88
N THR A 17 2.95 11.92 -1.98
CA THR A 17 3.90 12.42 -3.01
C THR A 17 5.00 11.42 -3.43
N ALA A 18 4.77 10.10 -3.35
CA ALA A 18 5.70 9.16 -3.97
C ALA A 18 5.69 9.34 -5.50
N GLY A 19 6.88 9.34 -6.14
CA GLY A 19 6.99 9.24 -7.60
C GLY A 19 7.01 10.53 -8.40
N GLY A 20 7.28 11.67 -7.76
CA GLY A 20 7.46 12.93 -8.48
C GLY A 20 6.18 13.48 -9.14
N LYS A 21 5.00 12.91 -8.85
CA LYS A 21 3.70 13.50 -9.17
C LYS A 21 3.52 14.75 -8.31
N ARG A 22 3.94 15.89 -8.85
CA ARG A 22 3.90 17.24 -8.27
C ARG A 22 2.49 17.78 -7.96
N ALA A 23 1.45 16.94 -7.94
CA ALA A 23 0.08 17.35 -7.65
C ALA A 23 -0.16 17.63 -6.16
N GLY A 24 0.55 16.95 -5.25
CA GLY A 24 0.38 17.11 -3.79
C GLY A 24 1.12 18.31 -3.16
N ARG A 25 2.12 18.86 -3.84
CA ARG A 25 3.01 19.92 -3.32
C ARG A 25 2.30 21.26 -3.03
N ARG A 26 1.09 21.45 -3.55
CA ARG A 26 0.29 22.67 -3.38
C ARG A 26 -0.81 22.54 -2.30
N LEU A 27 -1.06 21.33 -1.81
CA LEU A 27 -2.12 21.02 -0.83
C LEU A 27 -1.59 20.79 0.59
N TYR A 28 -0.31 20.42 0.75
CA TYR A 28 0.28 20.15 2.07
C TYR A 28 1.65 20.83 2.23
N THR A 29 1.74 21.72 3.22
CA THR A 29 2.98 22.38 3.65
C THR A 29 4.02 21.37 4.20
N HIS A 30 3.56 20.19 4.62
CA HIS A 30 4.38 19.05 5.08
C HIS A 30 4.20 17.84 4.14
N SER A 31 4.51 18.00 2.85
CA SER A 31 4.33 16.95 1.83
C SER A 31 5.48 15.94 1.76
N GLU A 32 6.58 16.16 2.50
CA GLU A 32 7.74 15.27 2.55
C GLU A 32 7.54 14.22 3.66
N LEU A 33 6.80 13.16 3.33
CA LEU A 33 6.77 11.96 4.15
C LEU A 33 8.02 11.12 3.84
N ASP A 34 8.75 10.72 4.87
CA ASP A 34 9.80 9.72 4.73
C ASP A 34 9.16 8.33 4.58
N HIS A 35 8.97 7.91 3.33
CA HIS A 35 8.39 6.62 2.99
C HIS A 35 9.25 5.45 3.48
N GLU A 36 10.57 5.62 3.52
CA GLU A 36 11.47 4.57 4.00
C GLU A 36 11.29 4.37 5.51
N GLU A 37 11.20 5.46 6.27
CA GLU A 37 10.90 5.41 7.69
C GLU A 37 9.51 4.83 7.98
N LEU A 38 8.49 5.18 7.17
CA LEU A 38 7.16 4.58 7.30
C LEU A 38 7.20 3.06 7.09
N PHE A 39 7.92 2.58 6.07
CA PHE A 39 8.04 1.14 5.79
C PHE A 39 8.84 0.44 6.90
N ARG A 40 9.88 1.09 7.43
CA ARG A 40 10.62 0.61 8.61
C ARG A 40 9.70 0.45 9.81
N ILE A 41 8.87 1.45 10.12
CA ILE A 41 7.90 1.39 11.22
C ILE A 41 6.87 0.28 10.96
N ALA A 42 6.30 0.20 9.75
CA ALA A 42 5.33 -0.82 9.37
C ALA A 42 5.90 -2.24 9.53
N SER A 43 7.18 -2.44 9.17
CA SER A 43 7.86 -3.73 9.32
C SER A 43 7.91 -4.20 10.78
N ALA A 44 8.02 -3.25 11.72
CA ALA A 44 8.14 -3.48 13.14
C ALA A 44 6.80 -3.60 13.88
N LEU A 45 5.66 -3.40 13.21
CA LEU A 45 4.34 -3.57 13.80
C LEU A 45 4.13 -5.02 14.27
N ALA A 46 3.67 -5.19 15.50
CA ALA A 46 3.36 -6.51 16.06
C ALA A 46 2.10 -7.15 15.44
N GLY A 47 1.19 -6.32 14.93
CA GLY A 47 -0.02 -6.72 14.19
C GLY A 47 0.20 -6.70 12.68
N ASP A 48 -0.84 -7.10 11.95
CA ASP A 48 -0.84 -7.02 10.48
C ASP A 48 -1.12 -5.59 10.01
N PHE A 49 -0.81 -5.29 8.75
CA PHE A 49 -1.12 -3.98 8.19
C PHE A 49 -1.54 -4.06 6.72
N LEU A 50 -2.32 -3.07 6.32
CA LEU A 50 -2.62 -2.75 4.94
C LEU A 50 -2.30 -1.27 4.72
N MET A 51 -1.58 -0.98 3.65
CA MET A 51 -1.15 0.35 3.29
C MET A 51 -1.57 0.63 1.85
N THR A 52 -2.13 1.82 1.60
CA THR A 52 -2.64 2.25 0.29
C THR A 52 -1.77 3.33 -0.33
N TYR A 53 -1.54 3.22 -1.63
CA TYR A 53 -0.74 4.15 -2.42
C TYR A 53 -1.27 4.32 -3.84
N ASP A 54 -0.96 5.46 -4.46
CA ASP A 54 -0.89 5.56 -5.91
C ASP A 54 0.12 4.53 -6.46
N ASP A 55 -0.25 3.80 -7.50
CA ASP A 55 0.68 2.87 -8.15
C ASP A 55 1.89 3.61 -8.77
N ALA A 56 3.09 3.27 -8.29
CA ALA A 56 4.34 3.87 -8.71
C ALA A 56 5.52 2.88 -8.55
N PRO A 57 6.44 2.78 -9.54
CA PRO A 57 7.52 1.78 -9.54
C PRO A 57 8.41 1.80 -8.29
N GLU A 58 8.74 2.98 -7.77
CA GLU A 58 9.61 3.12 -6.61
C GLU A 58 9.00 2.56 -5.31
N LEU A 59 7.66 2.47 -5.23
CA LEU A 59 6.96 1.86 -4.11
C LEU A 59 7.00 0.33 -4.18
N HIS A 60 6.96 -0.25 -5.39
CA HIS A 60 7.19 -1.69 -5.57
C HIS A 60 8.62 -2.07 -5.16
N GLU A 61 9.61 -1.26 -5.55
CA GLU A 61 11.00 -1.46 -5.15
C GLU A 61 11.18 -1.33 -3.63
N LEU A 62 10.55 -0.33 -3.01
CA LEU A 62 10.59 -0.14 -1.57
C LEU A 62 9.90 -1.28 -0.82
N ALA A 63 8.72 -1.73 -1.28
CA ALA A 63 8.02 -2.89 -0.73
C ALA A 63 8.89 -4.15 -0.78
N ALA A 64 9.55 -4.40 -1.92
CA ALA A 64 10.46 -5.52 -2.08
C ALA A 64 11.64 -5.48 -1.09
N ARG A 65 12.22 -4.29 -0.82
CA ARG A 65 13.31 -4.13 0.17
C ARG A 65 12.89 -4.54 1.59
N TYR A 66 11.63 -4.32 1.96
CA TYR A 66 11.09 -4.68 3.27
C TYR A 66 10.39 -6.04 3.29
N GLY A 67 10.36 -6.76 2.16
CA GLY A 67 9.70 -8.06 2.03
C GLY A 67 8.17 -7.97 2.16
N PHE A 68 7.58 -6.84 1.76
CA PHE A 68 6.13 -6.66 1.73
C PHE A 68 5.55 -7.20 0.43
N ASP A 69 4.32 -7.70 0.54
CA ASP A 69 3.49 -8.12 -0.57
C ASP A 69 2.74 -6.93 -1.16
N THR A 70 2.51 -6.97 -2.47
CA THR A 70 1.88 -5.89 -3.23
C THR A 70 0.80 -6.40 -4.16
N GLU A 71 -0.31 -5.67 -4.27
CA GLU A 71 -1.38 -5.98 -5.23
C GLU A 71 -1.99 -4.70 -5.81
N THR A 72 -2.12 -4.64 -7.13
CA THR A 72 -2.75 -3.49 -7.79
C THR A 72 -4.25 -3.71 -7.97
N ILE A 73 -5.06 -2.77 -7.51
CA ILE A 73 -6.52 -2.83 -7.68
C ILE A 73 -7.01 -1.71 -8.61
N SER A 74 -7.99 -2.06 -9.47
CA SER A 74 -8.63 -1.09 -10.35
C SER A 74 -9.62 -0.22 -9.57
N MET A 75 -9.38 1.08 -9.52
CA MET A 75 -10.26 2.07 -8.90
C MET A 75 -10.90 2.97 -9.97
N LYS A 76 -12.16 3.34 -9.76
CA LYS A 76 -12.83 4.41 -10.51
C LYS A 76 -12.90 5.64 -9.61
N ASN A 77 -12.24 6.72 -9.99
CA ASN A 77 -12.41 7.97 -9.26
C ASN A 77 -13.75 8.66 -9.63
N THR A 78 -14.13 9.70 -8.88
CA THR A 78 -15.36 10.49 -9.09
C THR A 78 -15.46 11.13 -10.48
N HIS A 79 -14.34 11.21 -11.22
CA HIS A 79 -14.27 11.74 -12.59
C HIS A 79 -14.17 10.65 -13.66
N HIS A 80 -14.49 9.40 -13.34
CA HIS A 80 -14.46 8.25 -14.25
C HIS A 80 -13.08 7.93 -14.86
N ALA A 81 -11.99 8.53 -14.37
CA ALA A 81 -10.67 8.11 -14.76
C ALA A 81 -10.32 6.80 -14.05
N LYS A 82 -9.78 5.84 -14.81
CA LYS A 82 -9.19 4.63 -14.24
C LYS A 82 -7.93 5.05 -13.48
N MET A 83 -7.93 4.82 -12.18
CA MET A 83 -6.74 4.91 -11.35
C MET A 83 -6.42 3.51 -10.85
N THR A 84 -5.13 3.21 -10.76
CA THR A 84 -4.66 1.98 -10.15
C THR A 84 -4.17 2.35 -8.76
N GLU A 85 -4.76 1.73 -7.74
CA GLU A 85 -4.28 1.82 -6.37
C GLU A 85 -3.38 0.62 -6.10
N LEU A 86 -2.29 0.86 -5.37
CA LEU A 86 -1.36 -0.14 -4.90
C LEU A 86 -1.67 -0.45 -3.43
N LEU A 87 -2.03 -1.71 -3.17
CA LEU A 87 -2.09 -2.26 -1.82
C LEU A 87 -0.71 -2.80 -1.46
N ILE A 88 -0.26 -2.53 -0.24
CA ILE A 88 0.99 -3.05 0.33
C ILE A 88 0.69 -3.65 1.71
N GLY A 89 1.16 -4.86 1.98
CA GLY A 89 0.90 -5.55 3.25
C GLY A 89 1.86 -6.70 3.50
N ARG A 90 1.65 -7.49 4.57
CA ARG A 90 2.48 -8.68 4.85
C ARG A 90 2.09 -9.88 3.98
N CYS A 91 0.79 -10.05 3.73
CA CYS A 91 0.23 -11.09 2.89
C CYS A 91 -1.10 -10.61 2.30
N LEU A 92 -1.20 -10.59 0.97
CA LEU A 92 -2.38 -10.12 0.23
C LEU A 92 -3.08 -11.25 -0.53
N ASP A 93 -2.85 -12.52 -0.16
CA ASP A 93 -3.50 -13.68 -0.78
C ASP A 93 -5.04 -13.60 -0.74
N TRP A 94 -5.59 -12.90 0.24
CA TRP A 94 -7.03 -12.66 0.38
C TRP A 94 -7.59 -11.66 -0.65
N VAL A 95 -6.74 -10.85 -1.28
CA VAL A 95 -7.13 -9.93 -2.36
C VAL A 95 -7.18 -10.68 -3.70
N ARG A 96 -6.30 -11.66 -3.88
CA ARG A 96 -6.14 -12.38 -5.14
C ARG A 96 -7.22 -13.45 -5.30
N PRO A 97 -7.73 -13.66 -6.52
CA PRO A 97 -8.52 -14.84 -6.78
C PRO A 97 -7.66 -16.08 -6.50
N PRO A 98 -8.21 -17.11 -5.84
CA PRO A 98 -7.46 -18.33 -5.62
C PRO A 98 -7.02 -18.94 -6.95
N ALA A 99 -5.80 -19.45 -7.00
CA ALA A 99 -5.12 -19.90 -8.24
C ALA A 99 -5.94 -20.87 -9.11
N TYR A 100 -6.86 -21.63 -8.52
CA TYR A 100 -7.72 -22.55 -9.27
C TYR A 100 -8.84 -21.86 -10.09
N LEU A 101 -9.10 -20.57 -9.87
CA LEU A 101 -10.07 -19.78 -10.65
C LEU A 101 -9.43 -19.08 -11.85
N THR A 102 -8.10 -18.87 -11.84
CA THR A 102 -7.38 -18.20 -12.94
C THR A 102 -7.04 -19.14 -14.10
N ASP A 103 -7.05 -20.45 -13.87
CA ASP A 103 -6.76 -21.47 -14.89
C ASP A 103 -7.96 -21.89 -15.75
N ARG A 104 -9.16 -21.32 -15.51
CA ARG A 104 -10.30 -21.53 -16.41
C ARG A 104 -10.14 -20.64 -17.64
N LYS A 105 -9.49 -21.19 -18.67
CA LYS A 105 -9.53 -20.67 -20.04
C LYS A 105 -11.00 -20.55 -20.50
N PRO A 106 -11.39 -19.47 -21.19
CA PRO A 106 -12.76 -19.30 -21.68
C PRO A 106 -13.21 -20.44 -22.60
#